data_AF-K5WDE0-F1
#
_entry.id   AF-K5WDE0-F1
#
_cell.length_a   1.000
_cell.length_b   1.000
_cell.length_c   1.000
_cell.angle_alpha   90.00
_cell.angle_beta   90.00
_cell.angle_gamma   90.00
#
_symmetry.space_group_name_H-M   'P 1'
#
loop_
_entity.id
_entity.type
_entity.pdbx_description
1 polymer ?
#
loop_
_entity_poly.entity_id
_entity_poly.type
_entity_poly.pdbx_seq_one_letter_code
_entity_poly.pdbx_strand_id
1 'polypeptide(L)'
;MLSESRLPGSFWGECISSMVHVWNMLPTASLSGTTPFQAFYKRKPDVSHLRPHYEKCVFIGYPAGYKGWKFYNPVTKRTMISERADFDERYFPGTSKAQLEAVPSFACLPEMKGVIIHFPPATS
;
A
#
# COMPACT_ATOMS: atom_id res chain seq x y z
N MET A 1 5.06 16.17 -18.75
CA MET A 1 4.01 15.29 -19.36
C MET A 1 4.62 14.39 -20.43
N LEU A 2 3.92 13.37 -20.97
CA LEU A 2 4.42 12.54 -22.09
C LEU A 2 4.93 13.40 -23.28
N SER A 3 4.35 14.59 -23.48
CA SER A 3 4.80 15.63 -24.41
C SER A 3 6.23 16.14 -24.20
N GLU A 4 6.79 15.97 -23.01
CA GLU A 4 8.15 16.40 -22.65
C GLU A 4 9.14 15.23 -22.64
N SER A 5 8.67 13.99 -22.84
CA SER A 5 9.48 12.78 -22.63
C SER A 5 10.51 12.49 -23.72
N ARG A 6 10.57 13.28 -24.81
CA ARG A 6 11.43 13.05 -25.99
C ARG A 6 11.35 11.62 -26.55
N LEU A 7 10.25 10.90 -26.30
CA LEU A 7 10.06 9.55 -26.80
C LEU A 7 9.60 9.56 -28.27
N PRO A 8 10.04 8.58 -29.08
CA PRO A 8 9.52 8.40 -30.43
C PRO A 8 8.00 8.24 -30.44
N GLY A 9 7.35 8.76 -31.48
CA GLY A 9 5.89 8.72 -31.68
C GLY A 9 5.26 7.33 -31.52
N SER A 10 6.01 6.26 -31.79
CA SER A 10 5.57 4.86 -31.67
C SER A 10 5.16 4.48 -30.23
N PHE A 11 5.85 5.01 -29.22
CA PHE A 11 5.57 4.69 -27.80
C PHE A 11 4.27 5.31 -27.28
N TRP A 12 3.75 6.31 -27.98
CA TRP A 12 2.50 6.98 -27.61
C TRP A 12 1.30 6.05 -27.73
N GLY A 13 1.29 5.19 -28.76
CA GLY A 13 0.24 4.19 -28.95
C GLY A 13 0.19 3.17 -27.80
N GLU A 14 1.36 2.70 -27.35
CA GLU A 14 1.46 1.78 -26.21
C GLU A 14 0.98 2.44 -24.92
N CYS A 15 1.42 3.67 -24.66
CA CYS A 15 1.03 4.42 -23.46
C CYS A 15 -0.49 4.66 -23.39
N ILE A 16 -1.12 5.06 -24.51
CA ILE A 16 -2.57 5.27 -24.58
C ILE A 16 -3.31 3.94 -24.41
N SER A 17 -2.82 2.86 -25.02
CA SER A 17 -3.39 1.52 -24.86
C SER A 17 -3.39 1.09 -23.40
N SER A 18 -2.26 1.25 -22.69
CA SER A 18 -2.15 0.95 -21.26
C SER A 18 -3.08 1.83 -20.41
N MET A 19 -3.16 3.13 -20.72
CA MET A 19 -4.05 4.05 -20.01
C MET A 19 -5.52 3.63 -20.16
N VAL A 20 -5.96 3.39 -21.40
CA VAL A 20 -7.33 2.95 -21.70
C VAL A 20 -7.61 1.59 -21.04
N HIS A 21 -6.64 0.68 -21.04
CA HIS A 21 -6.76 -0.61 -20.38
C HIS A 21 -7.04 -0.45 -18.87
N VAL A 22 -6.22 0.33 -18.16
CA VAL A 22 -6.42 0.61 -16.73
C VAL A 22 -7.77 1.29 -16.50
N TRP A 23 -8.12 2.29 -17.32
CA TRP A 23 -9.37 3.03 -17.16
C TRP A 23 -10.61 2.13 -17.32
N ASN A 24 -10.58 1.19 -18.26
CA ASN A 24 -11.69 0.25 -18.47
C ASN A 24 -11.87 -0.74 -17.31
N MET A 25 -10.85 -0.94 -16.46
CA MET A 25 -10.91 -1.81 -15.29
C MET A 25 -11.28 -1.09 -13.99
N LEU A 26 -11.33 0.26 -13.98
CA LEU A 26 -11.71 1.05 -12.82
C LEU A 26 -13.21 1.34 -12.81
N PRO A 27 -13.85 1.39 -11.62
CA PRO A 27 -15.20 1.90 -11.52
C PRO A 27 -15.19 3.41 -11.82
N THR A 28 -16.04 3.85 -12.74
CA THR A 28 -16.19 5.28 -13.06
C THR A 28 -17.44 5.84 -12.40
N ALA A 29 -17.42 7.10 -11.99
CA ALA A 29 -18.58 7.75 -11.34
C ALA A 29 -19.84 7.75 -12.22
N SER A 30 -19.67 7.67 -13.54
CA SER A 30 -20.75 7.61 -14.52
C SER A 30 -21.48 6.26 -14.59
N LEU A 31 -20.89 5.19 -14.03
CA LEU A 31 -21.51 3.87 -13.92
C LEU A 31 -21.74 3.56 -12.44
N SER A 32 -22.90 3.01 -12.10
CA SER A 32 -23.32 2.67 -10.73
C SER A 32 -22.54 1.49 -10.15
N GLY A 33 -21.23 1.67 -9.91
CA GLY A 33 -20.33 0.67 -9.33
C GLY A 33 -19.89 -0.44 -10.29
N THR A 34 -20.20 -0.32 -11.58
CA THR A 34 -19.78 -1.27 -12.62
C THR A 34 -18.61 -0.70 -13.43
N THR A 35 -17.65 -1.51 -13.83
CA THR A 35 -16.53 -1.04 -14.68
C THR A 35 -16.95 -1.06 -16.15
N PRO A 36 -16.42 -0.17 -17.01
CA PRO A 36 -16.72 -0.21 -18.45
C PRO A 36 -16.44 -1.58 -19.08
N PHE A 37 -15.35 -2.25 -18.68
CA PHE A 37 -15.05 -3.62 -19.11
C PHE A 37 -16.13 -4.61 -18.68
N GLN A 38 -16.63 -4.50 -17.45
CA GLN A 38 -17.69 -5.37 -16.96
C GLN A 38 -19.02 -5.11 -17.68
N ALA A 39 -19.33 -3.86 -18.02
CA ALA A 39 -20.55 -3.53 -18.77
C ALA A 39 -20.51 -4.10 -20.19
N PHE A 40 -19.35 -4.05 -20.86
CA PHE A 40 -19.20 -4.53 -22.23
C PHE A 40 -19.07 -6.06 -22.33
N TYR A 41 -18.22 -6.68 -21.50
CA TYR A 41 -17.94 -8.11 -21.57
C TYR A 41 -18.78 -8.96 -20.61
N LYS A 42 -19.63 -8.34 -19.78
CA LYS A 42 -20.46 -8.99 -18.75
C LYS A 42 -19.68 -9.91 -17.79
N ARG A 43 -18.36 -9.69 -17.67
CA ARG A 43 -17.44 -10.43 -16.79
C ARG A 43 -16.66 -9.44 -15.93
N LYS A 44 -16.30 -9.84 -14.70
CA LYS A 44 -15.44 -9.00 -13.86
C LYS A 44 -14.00 -9.01 -14.42
N PRO A 45 -13.34 -7.86 -14.56
CA PRO A 45 -11.93 -7.83 -14.93
C PRO A 45 -11.08 -8.44 -13.81
N ASP A 46 -10.05 -9.20 -14.19
CA ASP A 46 -9.03 -9.62 -13.24
C ASP A 46 -8.03 -8.48 -13.01
N VAL A 47 -8.10 -7.88 -11.84
CA VAL A 47 -7.22 -6.78 -11.40
C VAL A 47 -6.16 -7.24 -10.40
N SER A 48 -5.94 -8.56 -10.28
CA SER A 48 -4.91 -9.14 -9.40
C SER A 48 -3.53 -8.49 -9.61
N HIS A 49 -3.15 -8.28 -10.87
CA HIS A 49 -1.90 -7.65 -11.29
C HIS A 49 -1.79 -6.15 -10.92
N LEU A 50 -2.90 -5.49 -10.61
CA LEU A 50 -2.94 -4.08 -10.18
C LEU A 50 -3.04 -3.94 -8.65
N ARG A 51 -3.06 -5.04 -7.90
CA ARG A 51 -3.16 -4.98 -6.45
C ARG A 51 -1.92 -4.31 -5.87
N PRO A 52 -2.08 -3.48 -4.81
CA PRO A 52 -0.95 -2.87 -4.15
C PRO A 52 -0.03 -3.95 -3.59
N HIS A 53 1.27 -3.78 -3.82
CA HIS A 53 2.28 -4.73 -3.35
C HIS A 53 2.81 -4.36 -1.95
N TYR A 54 1.88 -3.98 -1.07
CA TYR A 54 2.18 -3.63 0.31
C TYR A 54 1.14 -4.21 1.26
N GLU A 55 1.57 -4.53 2.48
CA GLU A 55 0.67 -4.94 3.56
C GLU A 55 0.69 -3.93 4.70
N LYS A 56 -0.48 -3.71 5.31
CA LYS A 56 -0.61 -2.90 6.52
C LYS A 56 -0.25 -3.75 7.74
N CYS A 57 0.70 -3.28 8.53
CA CYS A 57 1.22 -3.97 9.69
C CYS A 57 1.45 -2.98 10.85
N VAL A 58 1.68 -3.52 12.05
CA VAL A 58 2.04 -2.76 13.24
C VAL A 58 3.52 -2.95 13.52
N PHE A 59 4.24 -1.85 13.74
CA PHE A 59 5.63 -1.90 14.19
C PHE A 59 5.71 -2.47 15.60
N ILE A 60 6.55 -3.50 15.79
CA ILE A 60 6.76 -4.15 17.10
C ILE A 60 8.11 -3.77 17.69
N GLY A 61 9.15 -3.62 16.86
CA GLY A 61 10.50 -3.37 17.33
C GLY A 61 11.58 -3.75 16.33
N TYR A 62 12.80 -3.95 16.85
CA TYR A 62 13.98 -4.26 16.05
C TYR A 62 14.39 -5.73 16.25
N PRO A 63 14.60 -6.51 15.18
CA PRO A 63 15.14 -7.86 15.29
C PRO A 63 16.61 -7.85 15.74
N ALA A 64 17.01 -8.83 16.55
CA ALA A 64 18.40 -8.95 16.99
C ALA A 64 19.32 -9.31 15.82
N GLY A 65 20.43 -8.60 15.67
CA GLY A 65 21.47 -8.90 14.66
C GLY A 65 21.10 -8.55 13.22
N TYR A 66 19.99 -7.86 12.96
CA TYR A 66 19.57 -7.47 11.62
C TYR A 66 19.16 -5.99 11.58
N LYS A 67 19.69 -5.23 10.62
CA LYS A 67 19.38 -3.81 10.46
C LYS A 67 18.05 -3.65 9.73
N GLY A 68 16.96 -3.92 10.42
CA GLY A 68 15.61 -3.76 9.87
C GLY A 68 14.60 -3.54 10.98
N TRP A 69 13.33 -3.49 10.59
CA TRP A 69 12.21 -3.37 11.51
C TRP A 69 11.38 -4.64 11.48
N LYS A 70 10.87 -5.04 12.64
CA LYS A 70 9.96 -6.17 12.82
C LYS A 70 8.53 -5.65 12.95
N PHE A 71 7.65 -6.25 12.16
CA PHE A 71 6.26 -5.86 12.05
C PHE A 71 5.33 -7.05 12.31
N TYR A 72 4.12 -6.77 12.78
CA TYR A 72 3.05 -7.73 12.99
C TYR A 72 1.87 -7.40 12.11
N ASN A 73 1.41 -8.37 11.33
CA ASN A 73 0.15 -8.25 10.62
C ASN A 73 -0.99 -8.82 11.50
N PRO A 74 -1.93 -7.99 12.00
CA PRO A 74 -3.00 -8.45 12.89
C PRO A 74 -4.05 -9.31 12.18
N VAL A 75 -4.12 -9.24 10.84
CA VAL A 75 -5.05 -10.02 10.00
C VAL A 75 -4.49 -11.42 9.76
N THR A 76 -3.24 -11.50 9.29
CA THR A 76 -2.60 -12.80 8.98
C THR A 76 -1.96 -13.47 10.19
N LYS A 77 -1.86 -12.76 11.33
CA LYS A 77 -1.22 -13.21 12.59
C LYS A 77 0.25 -13.60 12.42
N ARG A 78 0.95 -13.01 11.45
CA ARG A 78 2.35 -13.28 11.14
C ARG A 78 3.24 -12.09 11.44
N THR A 79 4.49 -12.36 11.81
CA THR A 79 5.53 -11.34 11.94
C THR A 79 6.42 -11.31 10.71
N MET A 80 6.80 -10.12 10.27
CA MET A 80 7.63 -9.90 9.08
C MET A 80 8.77 -8.94 9.42
N ILE A 81 9.89 -9.05 8.71
CA ILE A 81 11.04 -8.14 8.84
C ILE A 81 11.24 -7.45 7.51
N SER A 82 11.37 -6.12 7.51
CA SER A 82 11.65 -5.33 6.31
C SER A 82 12.54 -4.14 6.65
N GLU A 83 13.42 -3.76 5.72
CA GLU A 83 14.25 -2.55 5.77
C GLU A 83 13.57 -1.34 5.13
N ARG A 84 12.46 -1.54 4.43
CA ARG A 84 11.68 -0.48 3.78
C ARG A 84 10.26 -0.50 4.31
N ALA A 85 9.85 0.61 4.86
CA ALA A 85 8.53 0.80 5.45
C ALA A 85 8.15 2.28 5.41
N ASP A 86 6.89 2.55 5.10
CA ASP A 86 6.28 3.87 5.20
C ASP A 86 5.42 3.93 6.46
N PHE A 87 5.80 4.80 7.40
CA PHE A 87 5.14 4.93 8.69
C PHE A 87 4.00 5.95 8.59
N ASP A 88 2.79 5.56 9.01
CA ASP A 88 1.68 6.52 9.18
C ASP A 88 1.62 6.96 10.63
N GLU A 89 2.31 8.06 10.94
CA GLU A 89 2.39 8.63 12.30
C GLU A 89 1.08 9.21 12.81
N ARG A 90 0.01 9.25 12.00
CA ARG A 90 -1.31 9.73 12.47
C ARG A 90 -2.14 8.63 13.10
N TYR A 91 -1.71 7.37 12.94
CA TYR A 91 -2.46 6.21 13.37
C TYR A 91 -1.66 5.41 14.39
N PHE A 92 -2.02 5.58 15.66
CA PHE A 92 -1.48 4.81 16.78
C PHE A 92 -2.57 3.90 17.34
N PRO A 93 -2.57 2.61 16.99
CA PRO A 93 -3.49 1.66 17.61
C PRO A 93 -3.14 1.51 19.10
N GLY A 94 -3.82 2.27 19.96
CA GLY A 94 -3.62 2.26 21.42
C GLY A 94 -3.49 3.63 22.08
N THR A 95 -3.38 4.73 21.34
CA THR A 95 -3.19 6.07 21.92
C THR A 95 -4.46 6.90 21.79
N SER A 96 -5.34 6.82 22.80
CA SER A 96 -6.38 7.85 22.93
C SER A 96 -5.70 9.16 23.37
N LYS A 97 -6.19 10.30 22.88
CA LYS A 97 -5.66 11.64 23.19
C LYS A 97 -5.62 11.95 24.69
N ALA A 98 -6.36 11.18 25.51
CA ALA A 98 -6.40 11.30 26.95
C ALA A 98 -5.10 10.85 27.66
N GLN A 99 -4.23 10.07 26.99
CA GLN A 99 -3.01 9.54 27.60
C GLN A 99 -1.76 10.42 27.40
N LEU A 100 -1.81 11.40 26.50
CA LEU A 100 -0.69 12.31 26.22
C LEU A 100 -0.47 13.38 27.32
N GLU A 101 -1.48 13.67 28.13
CA GLU A 101 -1.42 14.68 29.21
C GLU A 101 -0.93 14.09 30.55
N ALA A 102 -0.63 12.78 30.61
CA ALA A 102 -0.40 12.06 31.87
C ALA A 102 1.03 11.47 32.00
N VAL A 103 2.05 12.11 31.42
CA VAL A 103 3.44 11.61 31.52
C VAL A 103 4.19 12.33 32.65
N PRO A 104 4.40 11.70 33.83
CA PRO A 104 5.60 12.00 34.59
C PRO A 104 6.80 11.35 33.88
N SER A 105 7.92 12.07 33.87
CA SER A 105 9.21 11.60 33.41
C SER A 105 9.54 10.20 33.96
N PHE A 106 10.36 9.46 33.20
CA PHE A 106 10.95 8.13 33.45
C PHE A 106 10.25 6.93 32.77
N ALA A 107 10.93 6.51 31.68
CA ALA A 107 11.20 5.13 31.28
C ALA A 107 10.05 4.20 30.85
N CYS A 108 10.24 3.67 29.63
CA CYS A 108 9.68 2.43 29.09
C CYS A 108 8.23 2.48 28.57
N LEU A 109 8.06 2.80 27.28
CA LEU A 109 7.04 2.20 26.41
C LEU A 109 7.52 2.30 24.95
N PRO A 110 7.82 1.19 24.23
CA PRO A 110 8.04 1.26 22.79
C PRO A 110 6.69 1.48 22.10
N GLU A 111 6.51 2.65 21.49
CA GLU A 111 5.34 3.03 20.71
C GLU A 111 4.99 1.95 19.66
N MET A 112 3.79 1.37 19.74
CA MET A 112 3.23 0.57 18.65
C MET A 112 2.77 1.52 17.53
N LYS A 113 3.60 1.70 16.50
CA LYS A 113 3.31 2.56 15.35
C LYS A 113 2.55 1.79 14.26
N GLY A 114 1.55 2.38 13.62
CA GLY A 114 0.90 1.82 12.43
C GLY A 114 1.78 2.02 11.18
N VAL A 115 1.91 0.99 10.33
CA VAL A 115 2.89 0.96 9.23
C VAL A 115 2.32 0.33 7.95
N ILE A 116 2.74 0.84 6.80
CA ILE A 116 2.54 0.25 5.48
C ILE A 116 3.89 -0.32 5.00
N ILE A 117 3.96 -1.61 4.69
CA ILE A 117 5.19 -2.27 4.25
C ILE A 117 5.06 -2.64 2.78
N HIS A 118 5.92 -2.08 1.93
CA HIS A 118 6.08 -2.53 0.54
C HIS A 118 6.93 -3.80 0.49
N PHE A 119 6.38 -4.87 -0.10
CA PHE A 119 7.18 -6.05 -0.45
C PHE A 119 7.74 -5.89 -1.87
N PRO A 120 8.79 -6.62 -2.27
CA PRO A 120 9.14 -6.84 -3.68
C PRO A 120 8.36 -8.06 -4.22
N PRO A 121 7.96 -8.08 -5.51
CA PRO A 121 7.13 -9.17 -6.05
C PRO A 121 7.85 -10.51 -5.84
N ALA A 122 7.13 -11.51 -5.33
CA ALA A 122 7.67 -12.85 -5.17
C ALA A 122 8.02 -13.37 -6.57
N THR A 123 9.32 -13.41 -6.89
CA THR A 123 9.82 -14.09 -8.07
C THR A 123 9.68 -15.59 -7.82
N SER A 124 8.76 -16.22 -8.55
CA SER A 124 8.70 -17.68 -8.70
C SER A 124 9.71 -18.16 -9.74
#